data_AF-A0A2M9D288-F1
#
_entry.id   AF-A0A2M9D288-F1
#
_cell.length_a   1.000
_cell.length_b   1.000
_cell.length_c   1.000
_cell.angle_alpha   90.00
_cell.angle_beta   90.00
_cell.angle_gamma   90.00
#
_symmetry.space_group_name_H-M   'P 1'
#
loop_
_entity.id
_entity.type
_entity.pdbx_description
1 polymer ?
#
loop_
_entity_poly.entity_id
_entity_poly.type
_entity_poly.pdbx_seq_one_letter_code
_entity_poly.pdbx_strand_id
1 'polypeptide(L)'
;MKIVAVCGMGIGTSVLLKMNAEKVLRTLGVDAEVEAADIGVARGMSRDAQIVLTSEELAPEIGDVSAEVIIIDNFFDLEEITTKLKAALPE
;
A
#
# COMPACT_ATOMS: atom_id res chain seq x y z
N MET A 1 3.48 8.26 9.29
CA MET A 1 2.38 7.32 8.97
C MET A 1 2.96 6.00 8.49
N LYS A 2 2.36 4.85 8.84
CA LYS A 2 2.85 3.53 8.41
C LYS A 2 1.95 2.93 7.33
N ILE A 3 2.57 2.51 6.23
CA ILE A 3 1.91 1.94 5.05
C ILE A 3 2.55 0.59 4.72
N VAL A 4 1.73 -0.42 4.45
CA VAL A 4 2.19 -1.75 4.02
C VAL A 4 1.83 -1.96 2.56
N ALA A 5 2.79 -2.37 1.73
CA ALA A 5 2.59 -2.68 0.31
C ALA A 5 2.73 -4.19 0.07
N VAL A 6 1.71 -4.81 -0.52
CA VAL A 6 1.65 -6.26 -0.75
C VAL A 6 0.84 -6.60 -2.00
N CYS A 7 1.38 -7.39 -2.92
CA CYS A 7 0.80 -7.52 -4.27
C CYS A 7 0.68 -8.95 -4.83
N GLY A 8 1.00 -9.99 -4.05
CA GLY A 8 0.68 -11.40 -4.36
C GLY A 8 1.53 -12.08 -5.42
N MET A 9 2.06 -11.32 -6.39
CA MET A 9 2.94 -11.84 -7.45
C MET A 9 4.43 -11.99 -7.03
N GLY A 10 4.73 -11.90 -5.73
CA GLY A 10 6.07 -12.00 -5.15
C GLY A 10 6.59 -10.70 -4.52
N ILE A 11 7.78 -10.77 -3.91
CA ILE A 11 8.36 -9.63 -3.18
C ILE A 11 8.76 -8.48 -4.12
N GLY A 12 9.16 -8.77 -5.36
CA GLY A 12 9.63 -7.76 -6.31
C GLY A 12 8.55 -6.74 -6.70
N THR A 13 7.32 -7.20 -6.93
CA THR A 13 6.17 -6.34 -7.21
C THR A 13 5.72 -5.56 -5.96
N SER A 14 5.94 -6.11 -4.75
CA SER A 14 5.63 -5.42 -3.49
C SER A 14 6.62 -4.28 -3.25
N VAL A 15 7.90 -4.53 -3.55
CA VAL A 15 8.96 -3.50 -3.52
C VAL A 15 8.70 -2.41 -4.57
N LEU A 16 8.27 -2.76 -5.77
CA LEU A 16 7.89 -1.78 -6.79
C LEU A 16 6.76 -0.87 -6.31
N LEU A 17 5.68 -1.46 -5.79
CA LEU A 17 4.55 -0.71 -5.25
C LEU A 17 5.00 0.20 -4.11
N LYS A 18 5.85 -0.30 -3.20
CA LYS A 18 6.49 0.51 -2.16
C LYS A 18 7.23 1.72 -2.75
N MET A 19 8.12 1.51 -3.72
CA MET A 19 8.93 2.59 -4.31
C MET A 19 8.05 3.66 -4.96
N ASN A 20 7.00 3.23 -5.68
CA ASN A 20 6.06 4.14 -6.32
C ASN A 20 5.20 4.91 -5.31
N ALA A 21 4.70 4.23 -4.27
CA ALA A 21 3.99 4.87 -3.17
C ALA A 21 4.86 5.90 -2.46
N GLU A 22 6.11 5.58 -2.10
CA GLU A 22 7.04 6.53 -1.49
C GLU A 22 7.28 7.75 -2.38
N LYS A 23 7.44 7.56 -3.69
CA LYS A 23 7.63 8.66 -4.64
C LYS A 23 6.42 9.60 -4.64
N VAL A 24 5.22 9.04 -4.67
CA VAL A 24 3.96 9.79 -4.62
C VAL A 24 3.82 10.54 -3.30
N LEU A 25 4.05 9.88 -2.17
CA LEU A 25 3.95 10.48 -0.83
C LEU A 25 4.90 11.67 -0.68
N ARG A 26 6.14 11.56 -1.19
CA ARG A 26 7.08 12.68 -1.26
C ARG A 26 6.56 13.84 -2.09
N THR A 27 5.94 13.58 -3.25
CA THR A 27 5.32 14.62 -4.08
C THR A 27 4.13 15.28 -3.40
N LEU A 28 3.36 14.53 -2.61
CA LEU A 28 2.25 15.06 -1.81
C LEU A 28 2.71 15.77 -0.52
N GLY A 29 4.00 15.73 -0.19
CA GLY A 29 4.53 16.34 1.04
C GLY A 29 4.17 15.58 2.31
N VAL A 30 3.86 14.28 2.19
CA VAL A 30 3.38 13.43 3.29
C VAL A 30 4.52 12.58 3.82
N ASP A 31 4.78 12.66 5.13
CA ASP A 31 5.80 11.85 5.79
C ASP A 31 5.24 10.49 6.22
N ALA A 32 5.59 9.46 5.45
CA ALA A 32 5.13 8.10 5.66
C ALA A 32 6.25 7.08 5.39
N GLU A 33 6.27 6.05 6.24
CA GLU A 33 7.10 4.88 6.10
C GLU A 33 6.32 3.80 5.36
N VAL A 34 6.86 3.37 4.21
CA VAL A 34 6.26 2.31 3.40
C VAL A 34 7.11 1.06 3.51
N GLU A 35 6.50 -0.04 3.95
CA GLU A 35 7.15 -1.34 4.05
C GLU A 35 6.54 -2.32 3.04
N ALA A 36 7.38 -3.02 2.30
CA ALA A 36 6.95 -4.07 1.39
C ALA A 36 6.98 -5.41 2.12
N ALA A 37 5.91 -6.19 2.00
CA ALA A 37 5.78 -7.49 2.64
C ALA A 37 5.09 -8.49 1.72
N ASP A 38 5.34 -9.79 1.93
CA ASP A 38 4.47 -10.82 1.39
C ASP A 38 3.15 -10.91 2.17
N ILE A 39 2.16 -11.64 1.65
CA ILE A 39 0.84 -11.76 2.27
C ILE A 39 0.86 -12.37 3.68
N GLY A 40 1.80 -13.27 3.96
CA GLY A 40 1.94 -13.91 5.28
C GLY A 40 2.37 -12.92 6.35
N VAL A 41 3.32 -12.04 6.00
CA VAL A 41 3.83 -11.00 6.89
C VAL A 41 2.89 -9.79 6.93
N ALA A 42 2.32 -9.40 5.79
CA ALA A 42 1.48 -8.22 5.65
C ALA A 42 0.31 -8.24 6.64
N ARG A 43 -0.38 -9.37 6.81
CA ARG A 43 -1.48 -9.52 7.81
C ARG A 43 -1.09 -9.07 9.22
N GLY A 44 0.12 -9.42 9.66
CA GLY A 44 0.63 -9.03 10.97
C GLY A 44 0.91 -7.53 11.04
N MET A 45 1.60 -7.02 10.01
CA MET A 45 1.98 -5.60 9.93
C MET A 45 0.78 -4.67 9.77
N SER A 46 -0.26 -5.11 9.06
CA SER A 46 -1.50 -4.35 8.82
C SER A 46 -2.27 -4.02 10.10
N ARG A 47 -1.98 -4.70 11.23
CA ARG A 47 -2.60 -4.38 12.53
C ARG A 47 -2.11 -3.05 13.10
N ASP A 48 -0.85 -2.71 12.84
CA ASP A 48 -0.21 -1.48 13.32
C ASP A 48 -0.02 -0.43 12.20
N ALA A 49 -0.42 -0.77 10.98
CA ALA A 49 -0.42 0.13 9.83
C ALA A 49 -1.69 1.00 9.80
N GLN A 50 -1.60 2.13 9.11
CA GLN A 50 -2.78 2.97 8.82
C GLN A 50 -3.34 2.64 7.44
N ILE A 51 -2.48 2.28 6.48
CA ILE A 51 -2.87 1.99 5.10
C ILE A 51 -2.22 0.69 4.65
N VAL A 52 -2.97 -0.12 3.90
CA VAL A 52 -2.46 -1.27 3.15
C VAL A 52 -2.70 -1.03 1.67
N LEU A 53 -1.63 -0.98 0.89
CA LEU A 53 -1.68 -0.94 -0.57
C LEU A 53 -1.60 -2.37 -1.10
N THR A 54 -2.64 -2.80 -1.83
CA THR A 54 -2.69 -4.17 -2.35
C THR A 54 -3.46 -4.29 -3.65
N SER A 55 -3.50 -5.46 -4.28
CA SER A 55 -4.37 -5.73 -5.44
C SER A 55 -5.76 -6.18 -4.99
N GLU A 56 -6.73 -6.10 -5.90
CA GLU A 56 -8.09 -6.60 -5.68
C GLU A 56 -8.11 -8.08 -5.28
N GLU A 57 -7.22 -8.88 -5.88
CA GLU A 57 -7.06 -10.31 -5.59
C GLU A 57 -6.61 -10.59 -4.15
N LEU A 58 -5.75 -9.72 -3.58
CA LEU A 58 -5.20 -9.90 -2.24
C LEU A 58 -5.94 -9.14 -1.15
N ALA A 59 -6.79 -8.16 -1.49
CA ALA A 59 -7.56 -7.43 -0.51
C ALA A 59 -8.38 -8.35 0.43
N PRO A 60 -9.06 -9.41 -0.05
CA PRO A 60 -9.74 -10.38 0.83
C PRO A 60 -8.78 -11.15 1.72
N GLU A 61 -7.56 -11.41 1.25
CA GLU A 61 -6.53 -12.13 2.01
C GLU A 61 -5.96 -11.29 3.15
N ILE A 62 -6.00 -9.95 3.11
CA ILE A 62 -5.57 -9.13 4.26
C ILE A 62 -6.44 -9.43 5.49
N GLY A 63 -7.71 -9.72 5.28
CA GLY A 63 -8.68 -10.00 6.34
C GLY A 63 -9.11 -8.74 7.08
N ASP A 64 -9.68 -8.95 8.27
CA ASP A 64 -10.20 -7.86 9.11
C ASP A 64 -9.04 -7.15 9.83
N VAL A 65 -8.68 -5.97 9.33
CA VAL A 65 -7.63 -5.11 9.86
C VAL A 65 -8.17 -3.69 10.06
N SER A 66 -7.62 -2.98 11.03
CA SER A 66 -7.97 -1.57 11.29
C SER A 66 -7.40 -0.60 10.25
N ALA A 67 -6.44 -1.04 9.45
CA ALA A 67 -5.84 -0.25 8.38
C ALA A 67 -6.81 -0.08 7.21
N GLU A 68 -6.75 1.07 6.55
CA GLU A 68 -7.47 1.31 5.30
C GLU A 68 -6.83 0.53 4.16
N VAL A 69 -7.60 -0.37 3.55
CA VAL A 69 -7.13 -1.19 2.42
C VAL A 69 -7.43 -0.46 1.12
N ILE A 70 -6.37 -0.07 0.41
CA ILE A 70 -6.44 0.60 -0.88
C ILE A 70 -6.03 -0.40 -1.97
N ILE A 71 -6.95 -0.63 -2.89
CA ILE A 71 -6.74 -1.51 -4.04
C ILE A 71 -6.02 -0.72 -5.13
N ILE A 72 -4.90 -1.22 -5.64
CA ILE A 72 -4.14 -0.71 -6.78
C ILE A 72 -4.20 -1.75 -7.91
N ASP A 73 -4.69 -1.33 -9.07
CA ASP A 73 -4.91 -2.17 -10.24
C ASP A 73 -3.63 -2.28 -11.07
N ASN A 74 -2.91 -1.18 -11.23
CA ASN A 74 -1.62 -1.14 -11.92
C ASN A 74 -0.52 -0.53 -11.06
N PHE A 75 0.37 -1.36 -10.54
CA PHE A 75 1.49 -0.91 -9.69
C PHE A 75 2.52 -0.03 -10.42
N PHE A 76 2.48 0.05 -11.75
CA PHE A 76 3.32 0.96 -12.54
C PHE A 76 2.65 2.31 -12.80
N ASP A 77 1.36 2.43 -12.56
CA ASP A 77 0.60 3.66 -12.78
C ASP A 77 0.73 4.60 -11.57
N LEU A 78 1.64 5.55 -11.69
CA LEU A 78 1.85 6.56 -10.65
C LEU A 78 0.65 7.49 -10.49
N GLU A 79 -0.14 7.73 -11.54
CA GLU A 79 -1.32 8.59 -11.45
C GLU A 79 -2.43 7.91 -10.67
N GLU A 80 -2.63 6.61 -10.89
CA GLU A 80 -3.56 5.78 -10.13
C GLU A 80 -3.18 5.77 -8.64
N ILE A 81 -1.92 5.46 -8.33
CA ILE A 81 -1.40 5.43 -6.96
C ILE A 81 -1.56 6.80 -6.30
N THR A 82 -1.27 7.89 -7.02
CA THR A 82 -1.44 9.27 -6.52
C THR A 82 -2.89 9.55 -6.18
N THR A 83 -3.80 9.23 -7.08
CA THR A 83 -5.24 9.51 -6.91
C THR A 83 -5.80 8.76 -5.72
N LYS A 84 -5.47 7.46 -5.61
CA LYS A 84 -5.97 6.61 -4.53
C LYS A 84 -5.35 6.95 -3.17
N LEU A 85 -4.04 7.21 -3.11
CA LEU A 85 -3.40 7.66 -1.86
C LEU A 85 -3.94 9.04 -1.42
N LYS A 86 -4.09 9.99 -2.35
CA LYS A 86 -4.59 11.32 -2.00
C LYS A 86 -6.03 11.27 -1.47
N ALA A 87 -6.85 10.35 -1.95
CA ALA A 87 -8.22 10.17 -1.47
C ALA A 87 -8.28 9.59 -0.05
N ALA A 88 -7.29 8.78 0.35
CA ALA A 88 -7.22 8.15 1.67
C ALA A 88 -6.50 9.01 2.72
N LEU A 89 -5.73 10.01 2.29
CA LEU A 89 -5.04 10.92 3.21
C LEU A 89 -5.97 12.07 3.62
N PRO A 90 -6.12 12.37 4.93
CA PRO A 90 -6.89 13.52 5.38
C PRO A 90 -6.22 14.84 4.96
N GLU A 91 -7.03 15.86 4.64
CA GLU A 91 -6.60 17.22 4.27
C GLU A 91 -5.79 17.94 5.37
#